data_AF-A0A6J4I6E5-F1
#
_entry.id   AF-A0A6J4I6E5-F1
#
_cell.length_a   1.000
_cell.length_b   1.000
_cell.length_c   1.000
_cell.angle_alpha   90.00
_cell.angle_beta   90.00
_cell.angle_gamma   90.00
#
_symmetry.space_group_name_H-M   'P 1'
#
loop_
_entity.id
_entity.type
_entity.pdbx_description
1 polymer ?
#
loop_
_entity_poly.entity_id
_entity_poly.type
_entity_poly.pdbx_seq_one_letter_code
_entity_poly.pdbx_strand_id
1 'polypeptide(L)' 'MMSPRTVITWAENARIFGDVGFAFRLTFLNKCDEAERSTVAEYYQRCFNEDLPSGSLLRKAG' A
#
# COMPACT_ATOMS: atom_id res chain seq x y z
N MET A 1 1.94 7.22 10.51
CA MET A 1 0.84 6.28 10.87
C MET A 1 -0.59 6.70 10.44
N MET A 2 -1.47 5.71 10.22
CA MET A 2 -2.82 5.88 9.63
C MET A 2 -3.75 6.77 10.46
N SER A 3 -4.12 7.93 9.90
CA SER A 3 -5.20 8.79 10.40
C SER A 3 -6.44 8.68 9.51
N PRO A 4 -7.62 9.13 9.98
CA PRO A 4 -8.82 9.20 9.13
C PRO A 4 -8.56 9.92 7.80
N ARG A 5 -7.72 10.97 7.81
CA ARG A 5 -7.30 11.69 6.60
C ARG A 5 -6.58 10.79 5.61
N THR A 6 -5.64 9.97 6.07
CA THR A 6 -4.91 9.06 5.17
C THR A 6 -5.79 7.94 4.61
N VAL A 7 -6.82 7.52 5.36
CA VAL A 7 -7.81 6.54 4.86
C VAL A 7 -8.66 7.15 3.74
N ILE A 8 -9.09 8.41 3.88
CA ILE A 8 -9.81 9.13 2.82
C ILE A 8 -8.93 9.25 1.57
N THR A 9 -7.66 9.64 1.73
CA THR A 9 -6.71 9.72 0.61
C THR A 9 -6.52 8.36 -0.08
N TRP A 10 -6.47 7.26 0.68
CA TRP A 10 -6.40 5.93 0.09
C TRP A 10 -7.65 5.61 -0.75
N ALA A 11 -8.84 5.91 -0.24
CA ALA A 11 -10.09 5.71 -0.97
C ALA A 11 -10.18 6.57 -2.25
N GLU A 12 -9.72 7.82 -2.20
CA GLU A 12 -9.63 8.69 -3.37
C GLU A 12 -8.66 8.14 -4.43
N ASN A 13 -7.47 7.71 -4.01
CA ASN A 13 -6.50 7.07 -4.89
C ASN A 13 -7.06 5.79 -5.52
N ALA A 14 -7.77 4.95 -4.74
CA ALA A 14 -8.40 3.74 -5.25
C ALA A 14 -9.45 4.06 -6.33
N ARG A 15 -10.20 5.15 -6.17
CA ARG A 15 -11.16 5.62 -7.18
C ARG A 15 -10.48 6.14 -8.44
N ILE A 16 -9.34 6.81 -8.32
CA ILE A 16 -8.59 7.37 -9.46
C ILE A 16 -7.91 6.27 -10.27
N PHE A 17 -7.24 5.34 -9.61
CA PHE A 17 -6.44 4.31 -10.28
C PHE A 17 -7.20 3.02 -10.56
N GLY A 18 -8.35 2.79 -9.92
CA GLY A 18 -9.13 1.55 -10.07
C GLY A 18 -8.47 0.33 -9.42
N ASP A 19 -7.39 0.52 -8.65
CA ASP A 19 -6.63 -0.53 -7.99
C ASP A 19 -6.41 -0.15 -6.51
N VAL A 20 -7.05 -0.90 -5.62
CA VAL A 20 -7.03 -0.66 -4.17
C VAL A 20 -5.67 -0.99 -3.56
N GLY A 21 -4.98 -2.01 -4.06
CA GLY A 21 -3.66 -2.44 -3.58
C GLY A 21 -2.57 -1.46 -4.02
N PHE A 22 -2.61 -1.02 -5.27
CA PHE A 22 -1.73 0.04 -5.76
C PHE A 22 -1.95 1.36 -5.00
N ALA A 23 -3.21 1.75 -4.79
CA ALA A 23 -3.56 2.94 -4.03
C ALA A 23 -3.07 2.88 -2.57
N PHE A 24 -3.07 1.70 -1.95
CA PHE A 24 -2.52 1.50 -0.61
C PHE A 24 -1.01 1.82 -0.60
N ARG A 25 -0.25 1.27 -1.55
CA ARG A 25 1.20 1.50 -1.65
C ARG A 25 1.50 2.98 -1.86
N LEU A 26 0.78 3.64 -2.76
CA LEU A 26 0.94 5.08 -3.00
C LEU A 26 0.67 5.91 -1.73
N THR A 27 -0.31 5.50 -0.93
CA THR A 27 -0.76 6.26 0.24
C THR A 27 0.12 6.03 1.46
N PHE A 28 0.51 4.79 1.72
CA PHE A 28 1.16 4.39 2.97
C PHE A 28 2.64 4.05 2.80
N LEU A 29 3.01 3.31 1.76
CA LEU A 29 4.38 2.85 1.58
C LEU A 29 5.35 4.00 1.27
N ASN A 30 4.93 4.95 0.44
CA ASN A 30 5.75 6.11 0.08
C ASN A 30 5.99 7.11 1.22
N LYS A 31 5.19 7.03 2.29
CA LYS A 31 5.22 7.96 3.42
C LYS A 31 5.69 7.30 4.72
N CYS A 32 6.01 6.01 4.69
CA CYS A 32 6.45 5.28 5.88
C CYS A 32 7.98 5.37 6.02
N ASP A 33 8.42 5.64 7.24
CA ASP A 33 9.82 5.52 7.61
C ASP A 33 10.20 4.04 7.76
N GLU A 34 11.49 3.73 7.78
CA GLU A 34 11.98 2.35 7.80
C GLU A 34 11.42 1.53 8.98
N ALA A 35 11.28 2.15 10.15
CA ALA A 35 10.71 1.53 11.34
C ALA A 35 9.23 1.10 11.18
N GLU A 36 8.46 1.79 10.33
CA GLU A 36 7.04 1.49 10.11
C GLU A 36 6.82 0.48 8.97
N ARG A 37 7.86 0.13 8.19
CA ARG A 37 7.73 -0.74 7.00
C ARG A 37 7.15 -2.11 7.30
N SER A 38 7.59 -2.75 8.39
CA SER A 38 7.08 -4.07 8.78
C SER A 38 5.59 -4.03 9.12
N THR A 39 5.15 -2.99 9.81
CA THR A 39 3.73 -2.78 10.14
C THR A 39 2.89 -2.50 8.89
N VAL A 40 3.39 -1.68 7.96
CA VAL A 40 2.70 -1.41 6.69
C VAL A 40 2.60 -2.68 5.83
N ALA A 41 3.65 -3.52 5.83
CA ALA A 41 3.64 -4.81 5.15
C ALA A 41 2.61 -5.78 5.75
N GLU A 42 2.53 -5.86 7.07
CA GLU A 42 1.54 -6.68 7.77
C GLU A 42 0.11 -6.23 7.45
N TYR A 43 -0.15 -4.92 7.41
CA TYR A 43 -1.46 -4.40 7.02
C TYR A 43 -1.80 -4.74 5.57
N TYR A 44 -0.85 -4.60 4.66
CA TYR A 44 -1.04 -5.00 3.27
C TYR A 44 -1.39 -6.49 3.18
N GLN A 45 -0.62 -7.36 3.86
CA GLN A 45 -0.87 -8.79 3.88
C GLN A 45 -2.25 -9.13 4.46
N ARG A 46 -2.67 -8.51 5.56
CA ARG A 46 -3.99 -8.76 6.15
C ARG A 46 -5.15 -8.26 5.27
N CYS A 47 -4.98 -7.15 4.57
CA CYS A 47 -6.02 -6.59 3.73
C CYS A 47 -6.18 -7.32 2.39
N PHE A 48 -5.07 -7.80 1.81
CA PHE A 48 -5.05 -8.32 0.43
C PHE A 48 -4.66 -9.80 0.35
N ASN A 49 -4.23 -10.41 1.46
CA ASN A 49 -3.68 -11.76 1.50
C ASN A 49 -2.47 -11.95 0.56
N GLU A 50 -1.67 -10.89 0.41
CA GLU A 50 -0.50 -10.80 -0.47
C GLU A 50 0.65 -10.07 0.22
N ASP A 51 1.89 -10.41 -0.11
CA ASP A 51 3.05 -9.65 0.36
C ASP A 51 3.21 -8.34 -0.41
N LEU A 52 3.78 -7.31 0.25
CA LEU A 52 4.22 -6.12 -0.47
C LEU A 52 5.31 -6.51 -1.49
N PRO A 53 5.24 -5.99 -2.74
CA PRO A 53 6.30 -6.22 -3.69
C PRO A 53 7.58 -5.57 -3.16
N SER A 54 8.56 -6.39 -2.82
CA SER A 54 9.93 -5.97 -2.57
C SER A 54 10.44 -5.30 -3.84
N GLY A 55 11.01 -4.09 -3.73
CA GLY A 55 11.32 -3.15 -4.82
C GLY A 55 12.31 -3.62 -5.91
N SER A 56 12.40 -4.92 -6.20
CA SER A 56 13.19 -5.50 -7.29
C SER A 56 12.34 -6.22 -8.34
N LEU A 57 11.01 -6.34 -8.20
CA LEU A 57 10.19 -7.13 -9.15
C LEU A 57 8.93 -6.41 -9.62
N LEU A 58 9.13 -5.36 -10.42
CA LEU A 58 8.32 -5.11 -11.61
C LEU A 58 8.58 -6.21 -12.66
N ARG A 59 8.39 -7.49 -12.32
CA ARG A 59 8.24 -8.56 -13.31
C ARG A 59 7.62 -9.82 -12.70
N LYS A 60 6.31 -9.94 -12.85
CA LYS A 60 5.74 -11.12 -13.49
C LYS A 60 4.36 -10.76 -14.06
N ALA A 61 4.40 -10.12 -15.22
CA ALA A 61 3.35 -10.30 -16.20
C ALA A 61 3.58 -11.68 -16.86
N GLY A 62 2.53 -12.50 -16.93
CA GLY A 62 2.47 -13.72 -17.75
C GLY A 62 3.16 -14.94 -17.18
#